data_AF-A0A1I3VZM0-F1
#
_entry.id   AF-A0A1I3VZM0-F1
#
_cell.length_a   1.000
_cell.length_b   1.000
_cell.length_c   1.000
_cell.angle_alpha   90.00
_cell.angle_beta   90.00
_cell.angle_gamma   90.00
#
_symmetry.space_group_name_H-M   'P 1'
#
loop_
_entity.id
_entity.type
_entity.pdbx_description
1 polymer ?
#
loop_
_entity_poly.entity_id
_entity_poly.type
_entity_poly.pdbx_seq_one_letter_code
_entity_poly.pdbx_strand_id
1 'polypeptide(L)' 'MLYHIRVVSAAHDLASLADFADVVAAPTPDGAALSCRLPDAAALTGLVALLTDLGMTIAEIYRVPDDVPPPRPPA' A
#
# COMPACT_ATOMS: atom_id res chain seq x y z
N MET A 1 -7.37 -0.30 -9.61
CA MET A 1 -6.82 1.01 -9.19
C MET A 1 -5.63 0.75 -8.28
N LEU A 2 -4.53 1.49 -8.42
CA LEU A 2 -3.36 1.31 -7.56
C LEU A 2 -3.48 2.22 -6.33
N TYR A 3 -3.18 1.68 -5.15
CA TYR A 3 -3.18 2.40 -3.89
C TYR A 3 -1.82 2.24 -3.19
N HIS A 4 -1.27 3.34 -2.72
CA HIS A 4 -0.08 3.40 -1.88
C HIS A 4 -0.49 3.78 -0.46
N ILE A 5 -0.24 2.89 0.49
CA ILE A 5 -0.63 3.03 1.89
C ILE A 5 0.65 3.07 2.71
N ARG A 6 0.82 4.11 3.52
CA ARG A 6 1.96 4.23 4.44
C ARG A 6 1.52 3.81 5.83
N VAL A 7 2.26 2.88 6.43
CA VAL A 7 2.06 2.42 7.81
C VAL A 7 3.27 2.77 8.66
N VAL A 8 3.04 3.14 9.92
CA VAL A 8 4.09 3.54 10.89
C VAL A 8 4.45 2.43 11.88
N SER A 9 4.11 1.18 11.56
CA SER A 9 4.40 0.03 12.42
C SER A 9 5.61 -0.77 11.92
N ALA A 10 6.22 -1.53 12.83
CA ALA A 10 7.33 -2.43 12.49
C ALA A 10 6.87 -3.44 11.44
N ALA A 11 7.72 -3.70 10.45
CA ALA A 11 7.49 -4.61 9.32
C ALA A 11 7.38 -6.10 9.71
N HIS A 12 6.92 -6.41 10.92
CA HIS A 12 6.64 -7.78 11.32
C HIS A 12 5.46 -8.28 10.49
N ASP A 13 5.79 -9.15 9.53
CA ASP A 13 4.86 -9.92 8.71
C ASP A 13 4.20 -9.25 7.49
N LEU A 14 4.87 -8.26 6.89
CA LEU A 14 4.44 -7.74 5.58
C LEU A 14 4.60 -8.75 4.44
N ALA A 15 5.42 -9.79 4.61
CA ALA A 15 5.58 -10.85 3.62
C ALA A 15 4.30 -11.68 3.46
N SER A 16 3.60 -11.95 4.57
CA SER A 16 2.33 -12.68 4.56
C SER A 16 1.22 -11.93 3.82
N LEU A 17 1.28 -10.60 3.73
CA LEU A 17 0.32 -9.79 2.96
C LEU A 17 0.45 -9.98 1.45
N ALA A 18 1.64 -10.31 0.95
CA ALA A 18 1.88 -10.54 -0.48
C ALA A 18 1.19 -11.82 -1.00
N ASP A 19 0.86 -12.76 -0.12
CA ASP A 19 0.10 -13.97 -0.47
C ASP A 19 -1.42 -13.71 -0.63
N PHE A 20 -1.96 -12.67 0.01
CA PHE A 20 -3.41 -12.38 -0.01
C PHE A 20 -3.84 -11.48 -1.18
N ALA A 21 -2.94 -10.67 -1.71
CA ALA A 21 -3.19 -9.80 -2.84
C ALA A 21 -1.86 -9.38 -3.50
N ASP A 22 -1.94 -8.80 -4.71
CA ASP A 22 -0.81 -8.19 -5.42
C ASP A 22 -0.37 -6.92 -4.68
N VAL A 23 0.21 -7.13 -3.49
CA VAL A 23 0.64 -6.15 -2.49
C VAL A 23 2.15 -6.21 -2.43
N VAL A 24 2.78 -5.13 -2.85
CA VAL A 24 4.21 -4.93 -2.71
C VAL A 24 4.44 -4.12 -1.45
N ALA A 25 5.05 -4.76 -0.45
CA ALA A 25 5.47 -4.10 0.76
C ALA A 25 6.95 -3.69 0.67
N ALA A 26 7.23 -2.41 0.86
CA ALA A 26 8.57 -1.85 0.93
C ALA A 26 8.81 -1.30 2.35
N PRO A 27 9.73 -1.87 3.14
CA PRO A 27 10.08 -1.31 4.43
C PRO A 27 10.73 0.08 4.27
N THR A 28 10.42 0.99 5.18
CA THR A 28 10.95 2.37 5.21
C THR A 28 11.49 2.69 6.60
N PRO A 29 12.39 3.66 6.76
CA PRO A 29 12.93 4.01 8.08
C PRO A 29 11.87 4.43 9.11
N ASP A 30 10.72 4.94 8.65
CA ASP A 30 9.59 5.36 9.51
C ASP A 30 8.46 4.31 9.62
N GLY A 31 8.63 3.11 9.06
CA GLY A 31 7.59 2.07 9.03
C GLY A 31 7.61 1.27 7.73
N ALA A 32 6.50 1.21 7.00
CA ALA A 32 6.45 0.55 5.70
C ALA A 32 5.51 1.22 4.70
N ALA A 33 5.83 1.12 3.42
CA ALA A 33 4.99 1.51 2.31
C ALA A 33 4.40 0.26 1.65
N LEU A 34 3.08 0.22 1.53
CA LEU A 34 2.30 -0.85 0.92
C LEU A 34 1.73 -0.35 -0.40
N SER A 35 2.12 -0.95 -1.51
CA SER A 35 1.55 -0.70 -2.82
C SER A 35 0.65 -1.86 -3.20
N CYS A 36 -0.65 -1.64 -3.31
CA CYS A 36 -1.62 -2.69 -3.59
C CYS A 36 -2.51 -2.32 -4.78
N ARG A 37 -2.74 -3.28 -5.68
CA ARG A 37 -3.71 -3.12 -6.76
C ARG A 37 -5.06 -3.66 -6.32
N LEU A 38 -6.00 -2.76 -6.12
CA LEU A 38 -7.35 -3.10 -5.65
C LEU A 38 -8.39 -2.88 -6.76
N PRO A 39 -9.37 -3.77 -6.90
CA PRO A 39 -10.42 -3.64 -7.93
C PRO A 39 -11.34 -2.44 -7.66
N ASP A 40 -11.66 -2.19 -6.39
CA ASP A 40 -12.66 -1.21 -5.97
C ASP A 40 -12.40 -0.70 -4.54
N ALA A 41 -13.24 0.25 -4.09
CA ALA A 41 -13.11 0.86 -2.77
C ALA A 41 -13.50 -0.11 -1.63
N ALA A 42 -14.33 -1.14 -1.87
CA ALA A 42 -14.68 -2.10 -0.83
C ALA A 42 -13.48 -3.00 -0.50
N ALA A 43 -12.70 -3.38 -1.51
CA ALA A 43 -11.43 -4.07 -1.31
C ALA A 43 -10.43 -3.23 -0.48
N LEU A 44 -10.41 -1.90 -0.65
CA LEU A 44 -9.60 -1.00 0.19
C LEU A 44 -10.04 -1.03 1.64
N THR A 45 -11.36 -0.96 1.90
CA THR A 45 -11.89 -1.06 3.26
C THR A 45 -11.51 -2.39 3.93
N GLY A 46 -11.58 -3.51 3.20
CA GLY A 46 -11.14 -4.82 3.69
C GLY A 46 -9.66 -4.86 4.05
N LEU A 47 -8.80 -4.30 3.19
CA LEU A 47 -7.36 -4.21 3.47
C LEU A 47 -7.07 -3.32 4.69
N VAL A 48 -7.72 -2.15 4.79
CA VAL A 48 -7.57 -1.24 5.94
C VAL A 48 -7.97 -1.95 7.25
N ALA A 49 -9.07 -2.72 7.24
CA ALA A 49 -9.50 -3.48 8.40
C ALA A 49 -8.46 -4.56 8.78
N LEU A 50 -7.91 -5.28 7.80
CA LEU A 50 -6.89 -6.31 8.03
C LEU A 50 -5.59 -5.72 8.56
N LEU A 51 -5.15 -4.56 8.05
CA LEU A 51 -3.99 -3.85 8.58
C LEU A 51 -4.23 -3.43 10.04
N THR A 52 -5.43 -2.94 10.34
CA THR A 52 -5.82 -2.55 11.71
C THR A 52 -5.86 -3.74 12.67
N ASP A 53 -6.38 -4.89 12.21
CA ASP A 53 -6.45 -6.13 12.98
C ASP A 53 -5.06 -6.68 13.32
N LEU A 54 -4.12 -6.58 12.39
CA LEU A 54 -2.70 -6.87 12.60
C LEU A 54 -1.99 -5.85 13.51
N GLY A 55 -2.69 -4.83 14.00
CA GLY A 55 -2.14 -3.78 14.85
C GLY A 55 -1.27 -2.76 14.10
N MET A 56 -1.36 -2.70 12.77
CA MET A 56 -0.66 -1.69 12.00
C MET A 56 -1.42 -0.37 12.02
N THR A 57 -0.69 0.71 12.28
CA THR A 57 -1.24 2.07 12.20
C THR A 57 -1.02 2.63 10.82
N ILE A 58 -2.11 2.94 10.12
CA ILE A 58 -2.08 3.62 8.82
C ILE A 58 -1.84 5.10 9.06
N ALA A 59 -0.74 5.61 8.49
CA ALA A 59 -0.44 7.02 8.50
C ALA A 59 -1.12 7.75 7.35
N GLU A 60 -1.02 7.20 6.12
CA GLU A 60 -1.49 7.88 4.92
C GLU A 60 -1.97 6.88 3.87
N ILE A 61 -2.96 7.27 3.06
CA ILE A 61 -3.47 6.49 1.92
C ILE A 61 -3.51 7.39 0.70
N TYR A 62 -2.82 6.96 -0.35
CA TYR A 62 -2.74 7.64 -1.62
C TYR A 62 -3.31 6.74 -2.72
N ARG A 63 -4.23 7.28 -3.50
CA ARG A 63 -4.67 6.64 -4.74
C ARG A 63 -3.72 7.07 -5.86
N VAL A 64 -3.11 6.11 -6.55
CA VAL A 64 -2.28 6.35 -7.71
C VAL A 64 -3.15 6.17 -8.96
N PRO A 65 -3.43 7.24 -9.72
CA PRO A 65 -4.04 7.11 -11.03
C PRO A 65 -3.07 6.36 -11.95
N ASP A 66 -3.56 5.40 -12.73
CA ASP A 66 -2.75 4.68 -13.74
C ASP A 66 -2.25 5.63 -14.86
N ASP A 67 -2.82 6.84 -14.93
CA ASP A 67 -2.52 7.89 -15.92
C ASP A 67 -1.34 8.80 -15.49
N VAL A 68 -0.23 8.22 -15.03
CA VAL A 68 1.02 9.01 -14.91
C VAL A 68 1.82 8.80 -16.19
N PRO A 69 1.80 9.76 -17.15
CA PRO A 69 2.69 9.67 -18.31
C PRO A 69 4.15 9.67 -17.83
N PRO A 70 5.03 8.87 -18.47
CA PRO A 70 6.44 8.82 -18.07
C PRO A 70 7.04 10.23 -18.10
N PRO A 71 7.97 10.56 -17.18
CA PRO A 71 8.61 11.87 -17.19
C PRO A 71 9.24 12.10 -18.57
N ARG A 72 8.82 13.18 -19.23
CA ARG A 72 9.40 13.57 -20.52
C ARG A 72 10.89 13.82 -20.30
N PRO A 73 11.79 13.21 -21.11
CA PRO A 73 13.21 13.54 -21.02
C PRO A 73 13.40 15.04 -21.30
N PRO A 74 14.36 15.71 -20.65
CA PRO A 74 14.70 17.08 -20.99
C PRO A 74 15.15 17.15 -22.45
N ALA A 75 14.64 18.15 -23.18
CA ALA A 75 14.98 18.43 -24.57
C ALA A 75 16.41 18.94 -24.73
#